data_AF-E7GUK4-F1
#
_entry.id   AF-E7GUK4-F1
#
_cell.length_a   1.000
_cell.length_b   1.000
_cell.length_c   1.000
_cell.angle_alpha   90.00
_cell.angle_beta   90.00
_cell.angle_gamma   90.00
#
_symmetry.space_group_name_H-M   'P 1'
#
loop_
_entity.id
_entity.type
_entity.pdbx_description
1 polymer ?
#
loop_
_entity_poly.entity_id
_entity_poly.type
_entity_poly.pdbx_seq_one_letter_code
_entity_poly.pdbx_strand_id
1 'polypeptide(L)'
;MYPNYTKAFLNLEGVSIKKVVQADSFIKIFIQSQPVEQTCPCCGAKTKRIHDYRLQEVQDIPLLGKQVILLLRKRRYLCPYCRKRFTEPYSFLPSYHRRTRRLAFYIVSLLRQTFS
;
A
#
# COMPACT_ATOMS: atom_id res chain seq x y z
N MET A 1 -13.70 0.18 22.77
CA MET A 1 -12.71 -0.30 21.78
C MET A 1 -13.40 -0.30 20.42
N TYR A 2 -13.20 0.74 19.61
CA TYR A 2 -13.96 0.89 18.36
C TYR A 2 -13.62 -0.25 17.38
N PRO A 3 -14.61 -0.94 16.78
CA PRO A 3 -14.38 -1.96 15.77
C PRO A 3 -13.51 -1.43 14.63
N ASN A 4 -12.70 -2.31 14.05
CA ASN A 4 -11.84 -2.04 12.89
C ASN A 4 -12.66 -1.80 11.59
N TYR A 5 -13.56 -0.81 11.58
CA TYR A 5 -14.37 -0.42 10.41
C TYR A 5 -13.52 0.00 9.19
N THR A 6 -12.25 0.32 9.43
CA THR A 6 -11.29 0.78 8.44
C THR A 6 -10.87 -0.29 7.41
N LYS A 7 -10.93 -1.58 7.76
CA LYS A 7 -10.70 -2.67 6.80
C LYS A 7 -11.81 -2.73 5.74
N ALA A 8 -13.07 -2.57 6.16
CA ALA A 8 -14.22 -2.57 5.27
C ALA A 8 -14.25 -1.34 4.35
N PHE A 9 -13.77 -0.19 4.85
CA PHE A 9 -13.89 1.09 4.14
C PHE A 9 -12.86 1.29 3.02
N LEU A 10 -11.62 0.82 3.18
CA LEU A 10 -10.58 0.98 2.14
C LEU A 10 -10.35 -0.29 1.31
N ASN A 11 -10.90 -1.44 1.73
CA ASN A 11 -10.68 -2.75 1.10
C ASN A 11 -9.19 -3.07 0.86
N LEU A 12 -8.32 -2.60 1.76
CA LEU A 12 -6.88 -2.85 1.69
C LEU A 12 -6.56 -4.06 2.59
N GLU A 13 -6.42 -5.23 1.98
CA GLU A 13 -6.03 -6.44 2.68
C GLU A 13 -4.58 -6.37 3.16
N GLY A 14 -4.29 -6.99 4.31
CA GLY A 14 -2.93 -7.15 4.83
C GLY A 14 -2.27 -5.88 5.41
N VAL A 15 -3.00 -4.76 5.48
CA VAL A 15 -2.49 -3.50 6.08
C VAL A 15 -3.37 -3.00 7.22
N SER A 16 -2.74 -2.29 8.15
CA SER A 16 -3.35 -1.63 9.29
C SER A 16 -3.18 -0.12 9.17
N ILE A 17 -4.21 0.64 9.55
CA ILE A 17 -4.15 2.09 9.61
C ILE A 17 -3.54 2.49 10.95
N LYS A 18 -2.59 3.43 10.92
CA LYS A 18 -1.95 3.99 12.11
C LYS A 18 -2.40 5.39 12.44
N LYS A 19 -2.63 6.20 11.42
CA LYS A 19 -3.01 7.60 11.57
C LYS A 19 -3.79 8.03 10.35
N VAL A 20 -4.77 8.90 10.56
CA VAL A 20 -5.46 9.61 9.49
C VAL A 20 -5.27 11.10 9.74
N VAL A 21 -4.87 11.83 8.71
CA VAL A 21 -4.76 13.29 8.72
C VAL A 21 -5.68 13.81 7.65
N GLN A 22 -6.63 14.65 8.03
CA GLN A 22 -7.56 15.28 7.11
C GLN A 22 -7.25 16.77 7.01
N ALA A 23 -7.21 17.25 5.78
CA ALA A 23 -7.17 18.67 5.43
C ALA A 23 -8.37 18.98 4.52
N ASP A 24 -8.48 20.21 4.05
CA ASP A 24 -9.58 20.62 3.19
C ASP A 24 -9.51 19.95 1.81
N SER A 25 -8.30 19.83 1.24
CA SER A 25 -8.09 19.28 -0.10
C SER A 25 -7.71 17.80 -0.12
N PHE A 26 -7.22 17.23 0.99
CA PHE A 26 -6.72 15.86 1.02
C PHE A 26 -7.01 15.10 2.32
N ILE A 27 -6.95 13.77 2.21
CA ILE A 27 -6.97 12.81 3.30
C ILE A 27 -5.70 11.97 3.20
N LYS A 28 -4.79 12.10 4.17
CA LYS A 28 -3.58 11.30 4.30
C LYS A 28 -3.80 10.15 5.28
N ILE A 29 -3.61 8.91 4.82
CA ILE A 29 -3.83 7.70 5.60
C ILE A 29 -2.51 6.96 5.76
N PHE A 30 -1.99 6.90 6.97
CA PHE A 30 -0.75 6.20 7.28
C PHE A 30 -1.04 4.73 7.46
N ILE A 31 -0.45 3.90 6.61
CA ILE A 31 -0.68 2.45 6.60
C ILE A 31 0.63 1.67 6.76
N GLN A 32 0.54 0.52 7.42
CA GLN A 32 1.63 -0.44 7.54
C GLN A 32 1.12 -1.87 7.58
N SER A 33 1.90 -2.80 7.03
CA SER A 33 1.68 -4.24 7.21
C SER A 33 2.40 -4.78 8.44
N GLN A 34 1.95 -5.93 8.92
CA GLN A 34 2.62 -6.65 10.01
C GLN A 34 3.83 -7.42 9.49
N PRO A 35 4.89 -7.59 10.30
CA PRO A 35 6.01 -8.45 9.94
C PRO A 35 5.65 -9.90 9.72
N VAL A 36 5.94 -10.36 8.51
CA VAL A 36 5.74 -11.74 8.07
C VAL A 36 7.01 -12.21 7.36
N GLU A 37 7.23 -13.52 7.38
CA GLU A 37 8.32 -14.13 6.63
C GLU A 37 8.14 -13.90 5.13
N GLN A 38 9.24 -13.64 4.42
CA GLN A 38 9.23 -13.40 2.99
C GLN A 38 10.17 -14.34 2.26
N THR A 39 9.80 -14.69 1.02
CA THR A 39 10.60 -15.51 0.13
C THR A 39 11.50 -14.62 -0.73
N CYS A 40 12.80 -14.90 -0.75
CA CYS A 40 13.75 -14.15 -1.57
C CYS A 40 13.47 -14.37 -3.06
N PRO A 41 13.25 -13.31 -3.86
CA PRO A 41 12.95 -13.42 -5.30
C PRO A 41 14.18 -13.74 -6.17
N CYS A 42 15.31 -14.11 -5.57
CA CYS A 42 16.53 -14.49 -6.31
C CYS A 42 17.00 -15.91 -6.03
N CYS A 43 16.88 -16.38 -4.78
CA CYS A 43 17.36 -17.71 -4.40
C CYS A 43 16.29 -18.56 -3.70
N GLY A 44 15.05 -18.07 -3.57
CA GLY A 44 13.95 -18.81 -2.94
C GLY A 44 14.04 -18.96 -1.41
N ALA A 45 15.16 -18.60 -0.79
CA ALA A 45 15.32 -18.71 0.65
C ALA A 45 14.37 -17.78 1.42
N LYS A 46 13.84 -18.26 2.55
CA LYS A 46 12.97 -17.47 3.42
C LYS A 46 13.78 -16.55 4.33
N THR A 47 13.24 -15.38 4.64
CA THR A 47 13.86 -14.42 5.55
C THR A 47 12.81 -13.61 6.32
N LYS A 48 13.10 -13.38 7.60
CA LYS A 48 12.42 -12.38 8.43
C LYS A 48 13.29 -11.14 8.68
N ARG A 49 14.52 -11.13 8.16
CA ARG A 49 15.50 -10.07 8.39
C ARG A 49 15.10 -8.82 7.61
N ILE A 50 14.72 -7.78 8.35
CA ILE A 50 14.42 -6.46 7.80
C ILE A 50 15.74 -5.71 7.60
N HIS A 51 15.87 -5.07 6.44
CA HIS A 51 16.99 -4.19 6.11
C HIS A 51 16.70 -2.75 6.53
N ASP A 52 15.62 -2.19 5.99
CA ASP A 52 15.17 -0.83 6.25
C ASP A 52 13.65 -0.70 6.01
N TYR A 53 13.13 0.46 6.40
CA TYR A 53 11.78 0.89 6.10
C TYR A 53 11.85 2.11 5.17
N ARG A 54 10.89 2.24 4.26
CA ARG A 54 10.73 3.44 3.43
C ARG A 54 9.29 3.89 3.41
N LEU A 55 9.08 5.20 3.50
CA LEU A 55 7.76 5.79 3.28
C LEU A 55 7.54 6.00 1.78
N GLN A 56 6.36 5.61 1.30
CA GLN A 56 5.92 5.88 -0.06
C GLN A 56 4.52 6.49 -0.01
N GLU A 57 4.34 7.63 -0.67
CA GLU A 57 3.02 8.19 -0.95
C GLU A 57 2.40 7.48 -2.16
N VAL A 58 1.16 7.02 -2.00
CA VAL A 58 0.39 6.29 -3.01
C VAL A 58 -0.98 6.95 -3.14
N GLN A 59 -1.32 7.40 -4.34
CA GLN A 59 -2.64 7.95 -4.61
C GLN A 59 -3.69 6.86 -4.65
N ASP A 60 -4.86 7.19 -4.13
CA ASP A 60 -5.99 6.30 -4.07
C ASP A 60 -7.28 6.97 -4.55
N ILE A 61 -8.37 6.21 -4.62
CA ILE A 61 -9.68 6.74 -5.06
C ILE A 61 -10.06 7.95 -4.19
N PRO A 62 -10.41 9.09 -4.80
CA PRO A 62 -10.88 10.27 -4.07
C PRO A 62 -12.06 9.94 -3.16
N LEU A 63 -12.15 10.64 -2.03
CA LEU A 63 -13.18 10.41 -1.04
C LEU A 63 -13.73 11.75 -0.56
N LEU A 64 -15.05 11.91 -0.60
CA LEU A 64 -15.75 13.14 -0.21
C LEU A 64 -15.20 14.38 -0.94
N GLY A 65 -14.89 14.24 -2.23
CA GLY A 65 -14.29 15.31 -3.05
C GLY A 65 -12.83 15.62 -2.73
N LYS A 66 -12.20 14.91 -1.78
CA LYS A 66 -10.81 15.12 -1.37
C LYS A 66 -9.89 14.08 -1.99
N GLN A 67 -8.66 14.49 -2.28
CA GLN A 67 -7.62 13.56 -2.73
C GLN A 67 -7.24 12.61 -1.58
N VAL A 68 -7.27 11.29 -1.83
CA VAL A 68 -6.80 10.31 -0.84
C VAL A 68 -5.37 9.91 -1.15
N ILE A 69 -4.50 10.00 -0.14
CA ILE A 69 -3.09 9.65 -0.21
C ILE A 69 -2.77 8.64 0.89
N LEU A 70 -2.34 7.44 0.50
CA LEU A 70 -1.85 6.43 1.41
C LEU A 70 -0.34 6.64 1.65
N LEU A 71 0.03 6.86 2.90
CA LEU A 71 1.42 6.92 3.36
C LEU A 71 1.83 5.52 3.80
N LEU A 72 2.33 4.74 2.85
CA LEU A 72 2.71 3.34 3.05
C LEU A 72 4.12 3.24 3.63
N ARG A 73 4.23 2.68 4.84
CA ARG A 73 5.50 2.28 5.43
C ARG A 73 5.95 0.94 4.85
N LYS A 74 6.67 1.00 3.73
CA LYS A 74 7.21 -0.18 3.02
C LYS A 74 8.37 -0.79 3.78
N ARG A 75 8.45 -2.11 3.70
CA ARG A 75 9.49 -2.90 4.35
C ARG A 75 10.36 -3.55 3.30
N ARG A 76 11.66 -3.43 3.48
CA ARG A 76 12.65 -4.11 2.63
C ARG A 76 13.37 -5.15 3.46
N TYR A 77 13.49 -6.33 2.89
CA TYR A 77 14.13 -7.49 3.51
C TYR A 77 15.53 -7.66 2.94
N LEU A 78 16.41 -8.23 3.77
CA LEU A 78 17.73 -8.69 3.36
C LEU A 78 17.74 -10.22 3.38
N CYS A 79 18.02 -10.84 2.23
CA CYS A 79 18.26 -12.27 2.19
C CYS A 79 19.58 -12.61 2.90
N PRO A 80 19.61 -13.51 3.89
CA PRO A 80 20.84 -13.88 4.57
C PRO A 80 21.80 -14.70 3.68
N TYR A 81 21.29 -15.40 2.67
CA TYR A 81 22.09 -16.28 1.81
C TYR A 81 22.71 -15.54 0.61
N CYS A 82 21.90 -14.87 -0.20
CA CYS A 82 22.38 -14.18 -1.41
C CYS A 82 22.57 -12.66 -1.23
N ARG A 83 22.33 -12.13 -0.02
CA ARG A 83 22.42 -10.69 0.31
C ARG A 83 21.54 -9.77 -0.53
N LYS A 84 20.60 -10.30 -1.32
CA LYS A 84 19.64 -9.50 -2.09
C LYS A 84 18.72 -8.72 -1.16
N ARG A 85 18.55 -7.44 -1.49
CA ARG A 85 17.56 -6.55 -0.87
C ARG A 85 16.31 -6.52 -1.72
N PHE A 86 15.15 -6.74 -1.13
CA PHE A 86 13.89 -6.75 -1.86
C PHE A 86 12.75 -6.19 -1.02
N THR A 87 11.72 -5.69 -1.68
CA THR A 87 10.57 -5.07 -1.01
C THR A 87 9.47 -6.09 -0.79
N GLU A 88 8.74 -5.96 0.31
CA GLU A 88 7.50 -6.68 0.54
C GLU A 88 6.50 -6.47 -0.63
N PRO A 89 5.87 -7.54 -1.14
CA PRO A 89 4.80 -7.41 -2.12
C PRO A 89 3.51 -6.92 -1.45
N TYR A 90 2.79 -6.04 -2.13
CA TYR A 90 1.47 -5.53 -1.70
C TYR A 90 0.45 -5.80 -2.80
N SER A 91 -0.63 -6.51 -2.50
CA SER A 91 -1.65 -6.92 -3.49
C SER A 91 -2.34 -5.72 -4.17
N PHE A 92 -2.54 -4.62 -3.44
CA PHE A 92 -3.18 -3.41 -3.92
C PHE A 92 -2.24 -2.44 -4.65
N LEU A 93 -0.91 -2.63 -4.55
CA LEU A 93 0.10 -1.72 -5.07
C LEU A 93 1.14 -2.47 -5.91
N PRO A 94 1.04 -2.43 -7.25
CA PRO A 94 2.05 -2.97 -8.14
C PRO A 94 3.43 -2.34 -7.90
N SER A 95 4.50 -3.09 -8.19
CA SER A 95 5.87 -2.62 -7.98
C SER A 95 6.14 -1.33 -8.77
N TYR A 96 6.84 -0.37 -8.17
CA TYR A 96 7.16 0.95 -8.74
C TYR A 96 5.99 1.91 -8.99
N HIS A 97 4.74 1.47 -8.90
CA HIS A 97 3.59 2.35 -9.06
C HIS A 97 3.39 3.24 -7.82
N ARG A 98 2.85 4.45 -8.06
CA ARG A 98 2.42 5.41 -7.02
C ARG A 98 0.90 5.60 -6.98
N ARG A 99 0.16 4.66 -7.56
CA ARG A 99 -1.31 4.63 -7.62
C ARG A 99 -1.77 3.23 -7.26
N THR A 100 -2.83 3.13 -6.47
CA THR A 100 -3.44 1.82 -6.18
C THR A 100 -4.02 1.21 -7.44
N ARG A 101 -4.08 -0.14 -7.48
CA ARG A 101 -4.71 -0.87 -8.59
C ARG A 101 -6.17 -0.45 -8.76
N ARG A 102 -6.88 -0.23 -7.64
CA ARG A 102 -8.28 0.23 -7.64
C ARG A 102 -8.45 1.63 -8.22
N LEU A 103 -7.51 2.55 -7.99
CA LEU A 103 -7.55 3.88 -8.62
C LEU A 103 -7.41 3.79 -10.14
N ALA A 104 -6.53 2.92 -10.64
CA ALA A 104 -6.38 2.71 -12.09
C ALA A 104 -7.70 2.21 -12.72
N PHE A 105 -8.35 1.21 -12.11
CA PHE A 105 -9.65 0.72 -12.57
C PHE A 105 -10.76 1.77 -12.48
N TYR A 106 -10.77 2.56 -11.41
CA TYR A 106 -11.71 3.66 -11.24
C TYR A 106 -11.60 4.69 -12.37
N ILE A 107 -10.39 5.11 -12.73
CA ILE A 107 -10.17 6.04 -13.85
C ILE A 107 -10.68 5.45 -15.17
N VAL A 108 -10.38 4.17 -15.45
CA VAL A 108 -10.88 3.49 -16.66
C VAL A 108 -12.41 3.46 -16.68
N SER A 109 -13.05 3.22 -15.53
CA SER A 109 -14.51 3.21 -15.44
C SER A 109 -15.14 4.59 -15.70
N LEU A 110 -14.52 5.67 -15.21
CA LEU A 110 -14.98 7.03 -15.47
C LEU A 110 -14.87 7.39 -16.94
N LEU A 111 -13.74 7.07 -17.58
CA LEU A 111 -13.55 7.32 -19.01
C LEU A 111 -14.61 6.60 -19.85
N ARG A 112 -14.97 5.37 -19.51
CA ARG A 112 -16.05 4.66 -20.21
C ARG A 112 -17.39 5.38 -20.12
N GLN A 113 -17.70 5.98 -18.97
CA GLN A 113 -18.96 6.71 -18.76
C GLN A 113 -18.99 8.07 -19.47
N THR A 114 -17.83 8.71 -19.69
CA THR A 114 -17.79 10.02 -20.37
C THR A 114 -17.83 9.94 -21.88
N PHE A 115 -17.47 8.78 -22.46
CA PHE A 115 -17.43 8.54 -23.91
C PHE A 115 -18.53 7.57 -24.39
N SER A 116 -19.44 7.18 -23.51
CA SER A 116 -20.71 6.53 -23.87
C SER A 116 -21.81 7.57 -23.90
#